data_AF-A0A353TCY6-F1
#
_entry.id   AF-A0A353TCY6-F1
#
_cell.length_a   1.000
_cell.length_b   1.000
_cell.length_c   1.000
_cell.angle_alpha   90.00
_cell.angle_beta   90.00
_cell.angle_gamma   90.00
#
_symmetry.space_group_name_H-M   'P 1'
#
loop_
_entity.id
_entity.type
_entity.pdbx_description
1 polymer ?
#
loop_
_entity_poly.entity_id
_entity_poly.type
_entity_poly.pdbx_seq_one_letter_code
_entity_poly.pdbx_strand_id
1 'polypeptide(L)'
;MNYFEPLSEIIDKSSVQQVQELIENSSQILITTHLSPDGDALGASLGLYHFLKLKKKDVKLMVPNSFPYFLKWMTGSGEILVYEYNPKAAQVIFDHADLIFSLDYNIPKRVGNMASLLEKSSARKVLVDHHLFPGDNYDVVISYPGISSTSELIFRLLYQADRYEEIDKTVAE
;
A
#
# COMPACT_ATOMS: atom_id res chain seq x y z
N MET A 1 13.57 29.67 16.38
CA MET A 1 14.32 29.08 15.25
C MET A 1 14.02 27.60 15.24
N ASN A 2 13.32 27.11 14.21
CA ASN A 2 13.20 25.67 13.98
C ASN A 2 14.56 25.19 13.45
N TYR A 3 15.21 24.31 14.20
CA TYR A 3 16.55 23.79 13.92
C TYR A 3 16.57 22.62 12.92
N PHE A 4 15.43 22.31 12.31
CA PHE A 4 15.30 21.19 11.38
C PHE A 4 15.14 21.73 9.97
N GLU A 5 16.00 21.25 9.06
CA GLU A 5 15.70 21.37 7.65
C GLU A 5 14.39 20.64 7.35
N PRO A 6 13.52 21.20 6.49
CA PRO A 6 12.31 20.51 6.08
C PRO A 6 12.68 19.17 5.42
N LEU A 7 11.85 18.15 5.65
CA LEU A 7 11.98 16.85 4.97
C LEU A 7 12.06 17.08 3.46
N SER A 8 13.05 16.46 2.82
CA SER A 8 13.23 16.56 1.37
C SER A 8 11.99 16.03 0.64
N GLU A 9 11.44 16.82 -0.27
CA GLU A 9 10.38 16.39 -1.19
C GLU A 9 11.01 15.49 -2.26
N ILE A 10 10.74 14.18 -2.20
CA ILE A 10 11.30 13.21 -3.16
C ILE A 10 10.25 12.66 -4.12
N ILE A 11 8.99 12.58 -3.67
CA ILE A 11 7.90 12.07 -4.51
C ILE A 11 7.43 13.20 -5.41
N ASP A 12 7.28 12.95 -6.71
CA ASP A 12 6.81 13.96 -7.65
C ASP A 12 5.44 14.52 -7.21
N LYS A 13 5.31 15.86 -7.20
CA LYS A 13 4.08 16.54 -6.74
C LYS A 13 2.84 16.09 -7.52
N SER A 14 2.99 15.85 -8.82
CA SER A 14 1.91 15.31 -9.66
C SER A 14 1.47 13.92 -9.21
N SER A 15 2.40 13.04 -8.85
CA SER A 15 2.09 11.70 -8.36
C SER A 15 1.38 11.76 -7.00
N VAL A 16 1.81 12.65 -6.10
CA VAL A 16 1.13 12.88 -4.81
C VAL A 16 -0.31 13.37 -5.03
N GLN A 17 -0.53 14.31 -5.93
CA GLN A 17 -1.87 14.81 -6.28
C GLN A 17 -2.75 13.71 -6.89
N GLN A 18 -2.22 12.96 -7.86
CA GLN A 18 -2.94 11.86 -8.49
C GLN A 18 -3.35 10.78 -7.48
N VAL A 19 -2.47 10.41 -6.54
CA VAL A 19 -2.82 9.45 -5.49
C VAL A 19 -3.94 9.99 -4.59
N GLN A 20 -3.90 11.26 -4.21
CA GLN A 20 -4.97 11.88 -3.42
C GLN A 20 -6.31 11.85 -4.17
N GLU A 21 -6.32 12.24 -5.45
CA GLU A 21 -7.51 12.21 -6.30
C GLU A 21 -8.06 10.78 -6.44
N LEU A 22 -7.20 9.78 -6.62
CA LEU A 22 -7.61 8.38 -6.68
C LEU A 22 -8.23 7.92 -5.36
N ILE A 23 -7.60 8.24 -4.22
CA ILE A 23 -8.16 7.90 -2.89
C ILE A 23 -9.52 8.58 -2.70
N GLU A 24 -9.66 9.85 -3.04
CA GLU A 24 -10.90 10.61 -2.87
C GLU A 24 -12.06 10.03 -3.69
N ASN A 25 -11.80 9.66 -4.95
CA ASN A 25 -12.80 9.12 -5.87
C ASN A 25 -13.12 7.63 -5.67
N SER A 26 -12.32 6.92 -4.87
CA SER A 26 -12.51 5.50 -4.56
C SER A 26 -13.37 5.26 -3.32
N SER A 27 -14.06 4.12 -3.28
CA SER A 27 -14.79 3.65 -2.10
C SER A 27 -14.25 2.31 -1.59
N GLN A 28 -13.96 1.39 -2.52
CA GLN A 28 -13.51 0.02 -2.24
C GLN A 28 -12.02 -0.12 -2.59
N ILE A 29 -11.16 0.03 -1.59
CA ILE A 29 -9.71 0.02 -1.77
C ILE A 29 -9.12 -1.32 -1.33
N LEU A 30 -8.30 -1.92 -2.20
CA LEU A 30 -7.53 -3.12 -1.89
C LEU A 30 -6.04 -2.77 -1.76
N ILE A 31 -5.42 -3.15 -0.66
CA ILE A 31 -3.97 -3.09 -0.46
C ILE A 31 -3.41 -4.50 -0.62
N THR A 32 -2.34 -4.62 -1.39
CA THR A 32 -1.62 -5.88 -1.61
C THR A 32 -0.13 -5.69 -1.37
N THR A 33 0.55 -6.77 -0.99
CA THR A 33 2.01 -6.82 -0.86
C THR A 33 2.53 -8.20 -1.29
N HIS A 34 3.85 -8.42 -1.22
CA HIS A 34 4.51 -9.60 -1.79
C HIS A 34 4.32 -10.88 -0.98
N LEU A 35 4.69 -12.00 -1.62
CA LEU A 35 4.84 -13.33 -1.01
C LEU A 35 5.83 -13.30 0.14
N SER A 36 5.49 -13.96 1.23
CA SER A 36 6.22 -14.02 2.49
C SER A 36 6.49 -12.61 3.02
N PRO A 37 5.43 -11.82 3.27
CA PRO A 37 5.58 -10.42 3.63
C PRO A 37 6.30 -10.28 4.97
N ASP A 38 7.20 -9.32 5.05
CA ASP A 38 8.02 -9.02 6.21
C ASP A 38 7.54 -7.74 6.92
N GLY A 39 8.40 -7.17 7.75
CA GLY A 39 8.06 -5.98 8.53
C GLY A 39 7.80 -4.74 7.68
N ASP A 40 8.48 -4.57 6.54
CA ASP A 40 8.28 -3.39 5.69
C ASP A 40 6.99 -3.52 4.90
N ALA A 41 6.80 -4.68 4.26
CA ALA A 41 5.57 -5.03 3.57
C ALA A 41 4.32 -4.83 4.45
N LEU A 42 4.34 -5.34 5.69
CA LEU A 42 3.21 -5.20 6.60
C LEU A 42 3.11 -3.81 7.24
N GLY A 43 4.23 -3.16 7.57
CA GLY A 43 4.27 -1.80 8.13
C GLY A 43 3.70 -0.77 7.16
N ALA A 44 4.21 -0.74 5.93
CA ALA A 44 3.71 0.14 4.88
C ALA A 44 2.21 -0.11 4.60
N SER A 45 1.81 -1.38 4.54
CA SER A 45 0.43 -1.77 4.24
C SER A 45 -0.53 -1.42 5.37
N LEU A 46 -0.16 -1.66 6.63
CA LEU A 46 -1.00 -1.34 7.79
C LEU A 46 -1.05 0.18 8.04
N GLY A 47 0.06 0.89 7.88
CA GLY A 47 0.08 2.36 7.95
C GLY A 47 -0.89 2.98 6.95
N LEU A 48 -0.81 2.59 5.67
CA LEU A 48 -1.76 3.05 4.66
C LEU A 48 -3.20 2.58 4.94
N TYR A 49 -3.38 1.34 5.39
CA TYR A 49 -4.69 0.79 5.77
C TYR A 49 -5.36 1.67 6.82
N HIS A 50 -4.68 1.97 7.93
CA HIS A 50 -5.24 2.76 9.02
C HIS A 50 -5.55 4.19 8.58
N PHE A 51 -4.66 4.81 7.81
CA PHE A 51 -4.91 6.14 7.23
C PHE A 51 -6.19 6.15 6.37
N LEU A 52 -6.36 5.17 5.47
CA LEU A 52 -7.55 5.08 4.61
C LEU A 52 -8.83 4.77 5.42
N LYS A 53 -8.72 4.04 6.53
CA LYS A 53 -9.85 3.82 7.46
C LYS A 53 -10.27 5.11 8.16
N LEU A 54 -9.34 6.00 8.54
CA LEU A 54 -9.66 7.34 9.05
C LEU A 54 -10.45 8.17 8.01
N LYS A 55 -10.17 7.97 6.72
CA LYS A 55 -10.92 8.55 5.60
C LYS A 55 -12.27 7.86 5.30
N LYS A 56 -12.70 6.93 6.16
CA LYS A 56 -13.97 6.18 6.06
C LYS A 56 -14.11 5.38 4.76
N LYS A 57 -12.99 4.96 4.16
CA LYS A 57 -12.99 4.06 3.01
C LYS A 57 -13.25 2.61 3.45
N ASP A 58 -13.80 1.78 2.57
CA ASP A 58 -13.77 0.33 2.76
C ASP A 58 -12.44 -0.20 2.25
N VAL A 59 -11.60 -0.64 3.17
CA VAL A 59 -10.22 -1.03 2.88
C VAL A 59 -10.07 -2.50 3.22
N LYS A 60 -9.54 -3.28 2.28
CA LYS A 60 -9.10 -4.65 2.49
C LYS A 60 -7.59 -4.72 2.30
N LEU A 61 -6.91 -5.43 3.18
CA LEU A 61 -5.49 -5.73 3.05
C LEU A 61 -5.36 -7.23 2.80
N MET A 62 -4.79 -7.59 1.65
CA MET A 62 -4.61 -8.98 1.25
C MET A 62 -3.14 -9.30 1.00
N VAL A 63 -2.68 -10.37 1.64
CA VAL A 63 -1.35 -10.93 1.41
C VAL A 63 -1.46 -12.29 0.69
N PRO A 64 -0.46 -12.68 -0.10
CA PRO A 64 -0.50 -13.95 -0.84
C PRO A 64 -0.55 -15.18 0.09
N ASN A 65 0.25 -15.17 1.15
CA ASN A 65 0.48 -16.30 2.05
C ASN A 65 0.64 -15.84 3.51
N SER A 66 0.67 -16.81 4.43
CA SER A 66 0.85 -16.54 5.85
C SER A 66 2.18 -15.81 6.14
N PHE A 67 2.20 -15.05 7.23
CA PHE A 67 3.31 -14.20 7.63
C PHE A 67 3.76 -14.48 9.07
N PRO A 68 5.02 -14.14 9.42
CA PRO A 68 5.61 -14.54 10.69
C PRO A 68 4.79 -14.13 11.93
N TYR A 69 4.74 -15.03 12.92
CA TYR A 69 4.00 -14.79 14.17
C TYR A 69 4.48 -13.54 14.91
N PHE A 70 5.77 -13.21 14.85
CA PHE A 70 6.34 -12.03 15.49
C PHE A 70 5.86 -10.70 14.89
N LEU A 71 5.09 -10.70 13.81
CA LEU A 71 4.46 -9.51 13.23
C LEU A 71 2.96 -9.39 13.61
N LYS A 72 2.41 -10.39 14.30
CA LYS A 72 0.99 -10.41 14.72
C LYS A 72 0.66 -9.44 15.85
N TRP A 73 1.64 -8.76 16.42
CA TRP A 73 1.41 -7.70 17.41
C TRP A 73 0.95 -6.39 16.76
N MET A 74 1.23 -6.19 15.46
CA MET A 74 0.89 -4.94 14.76
C MET A 74 -0.63 -4.74 14.75
N THR A 75 -1.07 -3.54 15.12
CA THR A 75 -2.49 -3.20 15.15
C THR A 75 -3.11 -3.40 13.75
N GLY A 76 -4.23 -4.13 13.67
CA GLY A 76 -4.86 -4.48 12.39
C GLY A 76 -4.34 -5.76 11.72
N SER A 77 -3.27 -6.39 12.22
CA SER A 77 -2.75 -7.64 11.64
C SER A 77 -3.74 -8.81 11.67
N GLY A 78 -4.75 -8.77 12.55
CA GLY A 78 -5.86 -9.73 12.60
C GLY A 78 -6.89 -9.57 11.47
N GLU A 79 -6.94 -8.39 10.84
CA GLU A 79 -7.86 -8.07 9.73
C GLU A 79 -7.27 -8.46 8.36
N ILE A 80 -5.99 -8.86 8.33
CA ILE A 80 -5.28 -9.20 7.10
C ILE A 80 -5.86 -10.48 6.49
N LEU A 81 -6.29 -10.37 5.24
CA LEU A 81 -6.77 -11.49 4.45
C LEU A 81 -5.59 -12.23 3.84
N VAL A 82 -5.54 -13.54 4.00
CA VAL A 82 -4.52 -14.39 3.39
C VAL A 82 -5.14 -15.10 2.18
N TYR A 83 -4.65 -14.82 0.99
CA TYR A 83 -5.18 -15.36 -0.26
C TYR A 83 -5.24 -16.89 -0.25
N GLU A 84 -4.16 -17.56 0.17
CA GLU A 84 -4.07 -19.03 0.25
C GLU A 84 -5.20 -19.68 1.07
N TYR A 85 -5.75 -18.96 2.05
CA TYR A 85 -6.82 -19.49 2.91
C TYR A 85 -8.19 -19.40 2.25
N ASN A 86 -8.42 -18.44 1.36
CA ASN A 86 -9.70 -18.30 0.66
C ASN A 86 -9.56 -17.62 -0.73
N PRO A 87 -9.05 -18.33 -1.75
CA PRO A 87 -8.89 -17.79 -3.10
C PRO A 87 -10.19 -17.32 -3.76
N LYS A 88 -11.33 -17.94 -3.41
CA LYS A 88 -12.65 -17.56 -3.94
C LYS A 88 -13.09 -16.20 -3.43
N ALA A 89 -12.90 -15.92 -2.14
CA ALA A 89 -13.17 -14.60 -1.59
C ALA A 89 -12.24 -13.54 -2.19
N ALA A 90 -10.99 -13.90 -2.47
CA ALA A 90 -10.06 -13.00 -3.13
C ALA A 90 -10.56 -12.53 -4.50
N GLN A 91 -11.04 -13.44 -5.36
CA GLN A 91 -11.62 -13.07 -6.65
C GLN A 91 -12.71 -12.00 -6.49
N VAL A 92 -13.65 -12.22 -5.56
CA VAL A 92 -14.75 -11.26 -5.30
C VAL A 92 -14.20 -9.90 -4.86
N ILE A 93 -13.19 -9.88 -3.99
CA ILE A 93 -12.58 -8.63 -3.52
C ILE A 93 -11.89 -7.88 -4.66
N PHE A 94 -11.14 -8.58 -5.51
CA PHE A 94 -10.51 -7.98 -6.69
C PHE A 94 -11.52 -7.44 -7.71
N ASP A 95 -12.66 -8.12 -7.88
CA ASP A 95 -13.73 -7.70 -8.80
C ASP A 95 -14.47 -6.45 -8.32
N HIS A 96 -14.53 -6.22 -7.00
CA HIS A 96 -15.24 -5.08 -6.40
C HIS A 96 -14.33 -3.91 -6.02
N ALA A 97 -13.00 -4.09 -6.06
CA ALA A 97 -12.07 -3.01 -5.81
C ALA A 97 -12.14 -1.98 -6.94
N ASP A 98 -12.17 -0.70 -6.58
CA ASP A 98 -12.06 0.41 -7.54
C ASP A 98 -10.64 1.01 -7.57
N LEU A 99 -9.85 0.79 -6.52
CA LEU A 99 -8.45 1.16 -6.41
C LEU A 99 -7.64 0.05 -5.72
N ILE A 100 -6.48 -0.27 -6.28
CA ILE A 100 -5.52 -1.23 -5.75
C ILE A 100 -4.19 -0.53 -5.47
N PHE A 101 -3.71 -0.63 -4.23
CA PHE A 101 -2.34 -0.32 -3.87
C PHE A 101 -1.48 -1.59 -3.91
N SER A 102 -0.38 -1.50 -4.66
CA SER A 102 0.68 -2.51 -4.71
C SER A 102 1.87 -1.96 -3.93
N LEU A 103 2.07 -2.50 -2.72
CA LEU A 103 3.08 -1.99 -1.79
C LEU A 103 4.21 -3.00 -1.62
N ASP A 104 5.43 -2.50 -1.71
CA ASP A 104 6.66 -3.26 -1.44
C ASP A 104 6.95 -4.39 -2.45
N TYR A 105 6.46 -4.23 -3.67
CA TYR A 105 6.85 -5.06 -4.81
C TYR A 105 6.68 -4.34 -6.13
N ASN A 106 7.57 -4.64 -7.07
CA ASN A 106 7.66 -3.99 -8.37
C ASN A 106 6.91 -4.68 -9.51
N ILE A 107 6.65 -5.99 -9.42
CA ILE A 107 6.07 -6.77 -10.53
C ILE A 107 5.10 -7.87 -10.07
N PRO A 108 4.06 -8.22 -10.86
CA PRO A 108 2.98 -9.13 -10.46
C PRO A 108 3.44 -10.49 -9.94
N LYS A 109 4.53 -11.05 -10.46
CA LYS A 109 5.05 -12.35 -9.99
C LYS A 109 5.34 -12.39 -8.49
N ARG A 110 5.58 -11.23 -7.86
CA ARG A 110 5.86 -11.11 -6.43
C ARG A 110 4.64 -11.37 -5.55
N VAL A 111 3.42 -11.32 -6.10
CA VAL A 111 2.18 -11.68 -5.38
C VAL A 111 1.70 -13.11 -5.64
N GLY A 112 2.51 -13.93 -6.33
CA GLY A 112 2.22 -15.35 -6.55
C GLY A 112 0.91 -15.57 -7.30
N ASN A 113 0.04 -16.41 -6.75
CA ASN A 113 -1.23 -16.78 -7.39
C ASN A 113 -2.24 -15.62 -7.49
N MET A 114 -2.02 -14.51 -6.76
CA MET A 114 -2.81 -13.28 -6.92
C MET A 114 -2.47 -12.51 -8.20
N ALA A 115 -1.34 -12.80 -8.87
CA ALA A 115 -0.85 -12.03 -10.01
C ALA A 115 -1.91 -11.90 -11.12
N SER A 116 -2.57 -13.01 -11.46
CA SER A 116 -3.60 -13.00 -12.50
C SER A 116 -4.84 -12.19 -12.13
N LEU A 117 -5.16 -12.07 -10.83
CA LEU A 117 -6.26 -11.24 -10.36
C LEU A 117 -5.89 -9.76 -10.43
N LEU A 118 -4.68 -9.43 -10.00
CA LEU A 118 -4.12 -8.08 -10.07
C LEU A 118 -4.07 -7.58 -11.51
N GLU A 119 -3.54 -8.38 -12.44
CA GLU A 119 -3.40 -8.01 -13.85
C GLU A 119 -4.75 -7.84 -14.56
N LYS A 120 -5.74 -8.68 -14.24
CA LYS A 120 -7.07 -8.64 -14.88
C LYS A 120 -8.02 -7.62 -14.26
N SER A 121 -7.76 -7.15 -13.04
CA SER A 121 -8.63 -6.19 -12.36
C SER A 121 -8.73 -4.90 -13.18
N SER A 122 -9.95 -4.40 -13.33
CA SER A 122 -10.23 -3.09 -13.95
C SER A 122 -10.00 -1.91 -13.00
N ALA A 123 -9.69 -2.17 -11.73
CA ALA A 123 -9.39 -1.15 -10.74
C ALA A 123 -8.20 -0.29 -11.17
N ARG A 124 -8.20 0.97 -10.73
CA ARG A 124 -7.02 1.84 -10.80
C ARG A 124 -5.92 1.25 -9.93
N LYS A 125 -4.66 1.38 -10.33
CA LYS A 125 -3.53 0.75 -9.65
C LYS A 125 -2.44 1.77 -9.32
N VAL A 126 -2.06 1.81 -8.05
CA VAL A 126 -0.95 2.63 -7.55
C VAL A 126 0.16 1.70 -7.08
N LEU A 127 1.35 1.88 -7.60
CA LEU A 127 2.57 1.23 -7.13
C LEU A 127 3.31 2.17 -6.17
N VAL A 128 3.65 1.69 -4.97
CA VAL A 128 4.59 2.35 -4.06
C VAL A 128 5.63 1.32 -3.66
N ASP A 129 6.86 1.54 -4.10
CA ASP A 129 7.91 0.53 -3.96
C ASP A 129 9.32 1.16 -4.00
N HIS A 130 10.27 0.46 -3.38
CA HIS A 130 11.67 0.87 -3.35
C HIS A 130 12.60 -0.18 -4.02
N HIS A 131 12.07 -1.21 -4.66
CA HIS A 131 12.89 -2.14 -5.44
C HIS A 131 13.24 -1.57 -6.83
N LEU A 132 14.32 -2.07 -7.42
CA LEU A 132 14.73 -1.72 -8.78
C LEU A 132 13.75 -2.28 -9.82
N PHE A 133 13.59 -1.60 -10.95
CA PHE A 133 12.85 -2.06 -12.13
C PHE A 133 11.34 -2.28 -11.87
N PRO A 134 10.56 -1.20 -11.67
CA PRO A 134 9.09 -1.26 -11.60
C PRO A 134 8.50 -1.82 -12.89
N GLY A 135 7.39 -2.55 -12.80
CA GLY A 135 6.58 -2.92 -13.94
C GLY A 135 5.68 -1.76 -14.43
N ASP A 136 5.10 -1.92 -15.60
CA ASP A 136 4.44 -0.81 -16.32
C ASP A 136 2.91 -0.77 -16.17
N ASN A 137 2.30 -1.77 -15.51
CA ASN A 137 0.84 -1.91 -15.43
C ASN A 137 0.22 -1.16 -14.23
N TYR A 138 0.55 0.13 -14.11
CA TYR A 138 0.11 1.00 -13.02
C TYR A 138 -0.30 2.37 -13.53
N ASP A 139 -1.35 2.94 -12.92
CA ASP A 139 -1.82 4.28 -13.23
C ASP A 139 -0.93 5.35 -12.59
N VAL A 140 -0.38 5.06 -11.41
CA VAL A 140 0.62 5.90 -10.74
C VAL A 140 1.75 5.02 -10.23
N VAL A 141 2.99 5.42 -10.51
CA VAL A 141 4.21 4.72 -10.07
C VAL A 141 5.03 5.63 -9.17
N ILE A 142 5.16 5.23 -7.91
CA ILE A 142 6.06 5.82 -6.90
C ILE A 142 7.16 4.78 -6.66
N SER A 143 8.22 4.83 -7.46
CA SER A 143 9.34 3.87 -7.41
C SER A 143 10.65 4.60 -7.15
N TYR A 144 11.20 4.44 -5.94
CA TYR A 144 12.40 5.16 -5.51
C TYR A 144 13.44 4.22 -4.88
N PRO A 145 14.31 3.59 -5.68
CA PRO A 145 15.29 2.63 -5.18
C PRO A 145 16.37 3.17 -4.25
N GLY A 146 16.50 4.50 -4.16
CA GLY A 146 17.38 5.16 -3.20
C GLY A 146 16.79 5.26 -1.78
N ILE A 147 15.54 4.84 -1.58
CA ILE A 147 14.84 4.92 -0.30
C ILE A 147 14.88 3.57 0.42
N SER A 148 14.99 3.64 1.74
CA SER A 148 15.34 2.48 2.56
C SER A 148 14.20 1.46 2.68
N SER A 149 12.96 1.93 2.61
CA SER A 149 11.77 1.11 2.84
C SER A 149 10.53 1.68 2.16
N THR A 150 9.57 0.82 1.86
CA THR A 150 8.23 1.22 1.42
C THR A 150 7.49 1.96 2.53
N SER A 151 7.74 1.63 3.80
CA SER A 151 7.19 2.34 4.96
C SER A 151 7.62 3.82 4.99
N GLU A 152 8.89 4.12 4.66
CA GLU A 152 9.37 5.49 4.49
C GLU A 152 8.66 6.21 3.33
N LEU A 153 8.41 5.51 2.22
CA LEU A 153 7.67 6.09 1.08
C LEU A 153 6.21 6.41 1.44
N ILE A 154 5.53 5.55 2.20
CA ILE A 154 4.18 5.83 2.69
C ILE A 154 4.17 7.05 3.61
N PHE A 155 5.10 7.13 4.56
CA PHE A 155 5.24 8.31 5.42
C PHE A 155 5.44 9.59 4.58
N ARG A 156 6.36 9.56 3.62
CA ARG A 156 6.66 10.72 2.76
C ARG A 156 5.49 11.09 1.86
N LEU A 157 4.75 10.10 1.34
CA LEU A 157 3.54 10.34 0.55
C LEU A 157 2.49 11.09 1.37
N LEU A 158 2.21 10.64 2.60
CA LEU A 158 1.26 11.31 3.50
C LEU A 158 1.77 12.71 3.92
N TYR A 159 3.06 12.84 4.22
CA TYR A 159 3.67 14.12 4.56
C TYR A 159 3.55 15.13 3.40
N GLN A 160 3.97 14.76 2.20
CA GLN A 160 3.91 15.60 1.00
C GLN A 160 2.47 15.85 0.50
N ALA A 161 1.51 15.06 0.96
CA ALA A 161 0.08 15.27 0.73
C ALA A 161 -0.56 16.25 1.74
N ASP A 162 0.23 16.87 2.62
CA ASP A 162 -0.26 17.69 3.75
C ASP A 162 -1.22 16.89 4.66
N ARG A 163 -0.89 15.63 4.94
CA ARG A 163 -1.67 14.71 5.80
C ARG A 163 -0.91 14.29 7.07
N TYR A 164 0.21 14.94 7.38
CA TYR A 164 1.05 14.61 8.54
C TYR A 164 0.27 14.63 9.86
N GLU A 165 -0.59 15.63 10.07
CA GLU A 165 -1.40 15.76 11.29
C GLU A 165 -2.44 14.64 11.47
N GLU A 166 -2.66 13.82 10.44
CA GLU A 166 -3.58 12.69 10.46
C GLU A 166 -2.86 11.35 10.72
N ILE A 167 -1.53 11.36 10.82
CA ILE A 167 -0.73 10.20 11.21
C ILE A 167 -0.83 10.06 12.73
N ASP A 168 -1.86 9.35 13.18
CA ASP A 168 -2.01 8.99 14.58
C ASP A 168 -1.06 7.85 14.99
N LYS A 169 -1.12 7.46 16.27
CA LYS A 169 -0.28 6.38 16.80
C LYS A 169 -0.42 5.08 16.00
N THR A 170 -1.62 4.75 15.51
CA THR A 170 -1.90 3.51 14.80
C THR A 170 -1.34 3.54 13.38
N VAL A 171 -1.36 4.70 12.73
CA VAL A 171 -0.74 4.90 11.41
C VAL A 171 0.79 4.86 11.50
N ALA A 172 1.36 5.29 12.64
CA ALA A 172 2.80 5.36 12.88
C ALA A 172 3.44 4.08 13.47
N GLU A 173 2.65 3.10 13.89
CA GLU A 173 3.10 1.80 14.45
C GLU A 173 3.69 0.87 13.38
#